data_AF-A0A6H0IWZ2-F1
#
_entry.id   AF-A0A6H0IWZ2-F1
#
_cell.length_a   1.000
_cell.length_b   1.000
_cell.length_c   1.000
_cell.angle_alpha   90.00
_cell.angle_beta   90.00
_cell.angle_gamma   90.00
#
_symmetry.space_group_name_H-M   'P 1'
#
loop_
_entity.id
_entity.type
_entity.pdbx_description
1 polymer ?
#
loop_
_entity_poly.entity_id
_entity_poly.type
_entity_poly.pdbx_seq_one_letter_code
_entity_poly.pdbx_strand_id
1 'polypeptide(L)'
;MTPPRQPRRRAARTATPESDLDAGVLCAHPLSADRRRALIHALGQCTGRPVDLVDLRTAGVPVLREALRHGVCLFCRDRRAYDGLVSRLLVDTEDFLLPHPANGHAALC
;
A
#
# COMPACT_ATOMS: atom_id res chain seq x y z
N MET A 1 -36.94 -24.09 14.66
CA MET A 1 -35.55 -24.56 14.73
C MET A 1 -34.78 -23.85 13.63
N THR A 2 -34.16 -22.72 13.96
CA THR A 2 -33.52 -21.80 13.01
C THR A 2 -32.03 -22.14 12.95
N PRO A 3 -31.39 -22.32 11.77
CA PRO A 3 -29.97 -22.63 11.72
C PRO A 3 -29.15 -21.45 12.29
N PRO A 4 -28.04 -21.72 13.01
CA PRO A 4 -27.20 -20.66 13.54
C PRO A 4 -26.59 -19.86 12.39
N ARG A 5 -26.79 -18.53 12.42
CA ARG A 5 -26.12 -17.59 11.53
C ARG A 5 -24.62 -17.72 11.74
N GLN A 6 -23.92 -18.22 10.71
CA GLN A 6 -22.45 -18.25 10.69
C GLN A 6 -21.91 -16.84 10.97
N PRO A 7 -20.99 -16.65 11.94
CA PRO A 7 -20.30 -15.39 12.08
C PRO A 7 -19.41 -15.21 10.85
N ARG A 8 -19.69 -14.15 10.07
CA ARG A 8 -18.79 -13.70 9.00
C ARG A 8 -17.44 -13.36 9.64
N ARG A 9 -16.48 -14.28 9.57
CA ARG A 9 -15.08 -14.03 9.94
C ARG A 9 -14.54 -12.95 9.01
N ARG A 10 -14.64 -11.68 9.41
CA ARG A 10 -13.73 -10.64 8.93
C ARG A 10 -12.35 -11.04 9.44
N ALA A 11 -11.47 -11.43 8.54
CA ALA A 11 -10.05 -11.51 8.83
C ALA A 11 -9.51 -10.09 9.02
N ALA A 12 -9.80 -9.48 10.18
CA ALA A 12 -8.90 -8.47 10.71
C ALA A 12 -7.66 -9.26 11.11
N ARG A 13 -6.58 -9.14 10.34
CA ARG A 13 -5.31 -9.80 10.58
C ARG A 13 -4.77 -9.24 11.91
N THR A 14 -5.07 -9.90 13.02
CA THR A 14 -4.57 -9.52 14.34
C THR A 14 -3.06 -9.69 14.28
N ALA A 15 -2.31 -8.59 14.25
CA ALA A 15 -0.86 -8.62 14.19
C ALA A 15 -0.34 -9.42 15.40
N THR A 16 0.19 -10.61 15.15
CA THR A 16 0.84 -11.44 16.17
C THR A 16 2.24 -10.90 16.45
N PRO A 17 2.89 -11.28 17.56
CA PRO A 17 4.29 -10.97 17.83
C PRO A 17 5.23 -11.48 16.72
N GLU A 18 4.82 -12.54 16.01
CA GLU A 18 5.53 -13.16 14.89
C GLU A 18 5.22 -12.51 13.53
N SER A 19 4.27 -11.56 13.47
CA SER A 19 3.93 -10.92 12.20
C SER A 19 5.12 -10.12 11.66
N ASP A 20 5.26 -10.10 10.34
CA ASP A 20 6.19 -9.19 9.68
C ASP A 20 5.76 -7.75 9.93
N LEU A 21 6.73 -6.83 9.93
CA LEU A 21 6.50 -5.39 10.01
C LEU A 21 6.53 -4.80 8.60
N ASP A 22 5.39 -4.29 8.14
CA ASP A 22 5.28 -3.61 6.85
C ASP A 22 5.76 -2.15 6.97
N ALA A 23 6.74 -1.75 6.17
CA ALA A 23 7.30 -0.41 6.15
C ALA A 23 7.35 0.16 4.73
N GLY A 24 6.65 1.27 4.49
CA GLY A 24 6.73 2.03 3.25
C GLY A 24 7.85 3.08 3.31
N VAL A 25 8.71 3.13 2.29
CA VAL A 25 9.70 4.19 2.13
C VAL A 25 9.50 4.96 0.83
N LEU A 26 9.64 6.28 0.91
CA LEU A 26 9.66 7.16 -0.26
C LEU A 26 11.04 7.81 -0.35
N CYS A 27 11.77 7.55 -1.43
CA CYS A 27 13.07 8.14 -1.70
C CYS A 27 13.04 8.94 -3.01
N ALA A 28 13.94 9.92 -3.11
CA ALA A 28 14.09 10.76 -4.32
C ALA A 28 14.44 9.95 -5.57
N HIS A 29 15.07 8.78 -5.38
CA HIS A 29 15.33 7.78 -6.41
C HIS A 29 14.85 6.41 -5.92
N PRO A 30 14.48 5.50 -6.84
CA PRO A 30 14.16 4.12 -6.47
C PRO A 30 15.26 3.50 -5.61
N LEU A 31 14.88 2.71 -4.61
CA LEU A 31 15.89 2.00 -3.82
C LEU A 31 16.58 0.93 -4.67
N SER A 32 17.91 1.00 -4.76
CA SER A 32 18.73 -0.12 -5.24
C SER A 32 18.51 -1.36 -4.37
N ALA A 33 18.59 -2.55 -4.96
CA ALA A 33 18.40 -3.82 -4.26
C ALA A 33 19.30 -3.97 -3.02
N ASP A 34 20.58 -3.62 -3.12
CA ASP A 34 21.52 -3.68 -1.98
C ASP A 34 21.09 -2.78 -0.83
N ARG A 35 20.72 -1.54 -1.14
CA ARG A 35 20.26 -0.57 -0.13
C ARG A 35 18.93 -0.99 0.51
N ARG A 36 18.01 -1.55 -0.28
CA ARG A 36 16.76 -2.14 0.23
C ARG A 36 17.06 -3.26 1.22
N ARG A 37 17.93 -4.19 0.85
CA ARG A 37 18.35 -5.32 1.69
C ARG A 37 19.06 -4.86 2.96
N ALA A 38 19.94 -3.86 2.87
CA ALA A 38 20.62 -3.29 4.04
C ALA A 38 19.64 -2.67 5.04
N LEU A 39 18.61 -1.95 4.55
CA LEU A 39 17.57 -1.37 5.39
C LEU A 39 16.68 -2.43 6.03
N ILE A 40 16.25 -3.44 5.28
CA ILE A 40 15.48 -4.57 5.83
C ILE A 40 16.26 -5.25 6.95
N HIS A 41 17.54 -5.52 6.72
CA HIS A 41 18.39 -6.15 7.73
C HIS A 41 18.56 -5.25 8.96
N ALA A 42 18.89 -3.97 8.78
CA ALA A 42 19.06 -3.03 9.89
C ALA A 42 17.78 -2.87 10.72
N LEU A 43 16.63 -2.68 10.05
CA LEU A 43 15.34 -2.58 10.72
C LEU A 43 14.99 -3.88 11.44
N GLY A 44 15.21 -5.03 10.82
CA GLY A 44 14.93 -6.32 11.44
C GLY A 44 15.78 -6.62 12.67
N GLN A 45 17.05 -6.20 12.65
CA GLN A 45 17.92 -6.28 13.84
C GLN A 45 17.45 -5.35 14.96
N CYS A 46 16.99 -4.14 14.62
CA CYS A 46 16.48 -3.18 15.60
C CYS A 46 15.12 -3.57 16.20
N THR A 47 14.24 -4.19 15.41
CA THR A 47 12.89 -4.57 15.84
C THR A 47 12.79 -6.00 16.38
N GLY A 48 13.80 -6.84 16.11
CA GLY A 48 13.79 -8.26 16.41
C GLY A 48 12.79 -9.06 15.56
N ARG A 49 12.31 -8.50 14.45
CA ARG A 49 11.23 -9.05 13.62
C ARG A 49 11.55 -8.92 12.13
N PRO A 50 11.02 -9.80 11.26
CA PRO A 50 11.16 -9.61 9.82
C PRO A 50 10.44 -8.32 9.38
N VAL A 51 11.00 -7.62 8.40
CA VAL A 51 10.48 -6.34 7.89
C VAL A 51 10.24 -6.48 6.40
N ASP A 52 9.00 -6.25 5.96
CA ASP A 52 8.70 -6.06 4.54
C ASP A 52 8.78 -4.59 4.19
N LEU A 53 9.76 -4.23 3.36
CA LEU A 53 10.02 -2.85 2.99
C LEU A 53 9.53 -2.60 1.56
N VAL A 54 8.58 -1.70 1.40
CA VAL A 54 7.96 -1.35 0.11
C VAL A 54 8.43 0.03 -0.35
N ASP A 55 8.89 0.14 -1.60
CA ASP A 55 9.15 1.43 -2.23
C ASP A 55 7.83 2.07 -2.71
N LEU A 56 7.41 3.12 -2.01
CA LEU A 56 6.17 3.86 -2.30
C LEU A 56 6.23 4.58 -3.65
N ARG A 57 7.42 4.83 -4.21
CA ARG A 57 7.53 5.43 -5.55
C ARG A 57 7.08 4.48 -6.64
N THR A 58 7.28 3.17 -6.48
CA THR A 58 6.94 2.17 -7.50
C THR A 58 5.74 1.31 -7.13
N ALA A 59 5.24 1.44 -5.89
CA ALA A 59 4.06 0.73 -5.42
C ALA A 59 2.81 1.08 -6.24
N GLY A 60 1.95 0.08 -6.45
CA GLY A 60 0.64 0.28 -7.07
C GLY A 60 -0.38 0.89 -6.10
N VAL A 61 -1.51 1.32 -6.66
CA VAL A 61 -2.63 1.94 -5.94
C VAL A 61 -3.09 1.17 -4.70
N PRO A 62 -3.24 -0.17 -4.72
CA PRO A 62 -3.72 -0.91 -3.53
C PRO A 62 -2.77 -0.76 -2.33
N VAL A 63 -1.47 -0.88 -2.57
CA VAL A 63 -0.44 -0.79 -1.51
C VAL A 63 -0.32 0.64 -1.01
N LEU A 64 -0.32 1.63 -1.90
CA LEU A 64 -0.30 3.04 -1.52
C LEU A 64 -1.52 3.43 -0.68
N ARG A 65 -2.71 2.94 -1.06
CA ARG A 65 -3.94 3.19 -0.33
C ARG A 65 -3.88 2.61 1.08
N GLU A 66 -3.44 1.37 1.23
CA GLU A 66 -3.32 0.72 2.54
C GLU A 66 -2.31 1.48 3.42
N ALA A 67 -1.12 1.77 2.88
CA ALA A 67 -0.06 2.48 3.58
C ALA A 67 -0.48 3.90 4.02
N LEU A 68 -1.23 4.63 3.20
CA LEU A 68 -1.67 6.00 3.53
C LEU A 68 -2.92 6.04 4.41
N ARG A 69 -3.81 5.04 4.35
CA ARG A 69 -5.03 4.99 5.17
C ARG A 69 -4.81 4.40 6.55
N HIS A 70 -3.96 3.38 6.66
CA HIS A 70 -3.77 2.62 7.89
C HIS A 70 -2.35 2.73 8.45
N GLY A 71 -1.38 3.13 7.64
CA GLY A 71 0.00 3.33 8.10
C GLY A 71 0.18 4.61 8.92
N VAL A 72 1.23 4.60 9.74
CA VAL A 72 1.68 5.77 10.52
C VAL A 72 2.95 6.32 9.88
N CYS A 73 2.98 7.63 9.63
CA CYS A 73 4.19 8.28 9.12
C CYS A 73 5.22 8.39 10.24
N LEU A 74 6.27 7.57 10.18
CA LEU A 74 7.36 7.57 11.16
C LEU A 74 8.38 8.69 10.92
N PHE A 75 8.64 9.01 9.66
CA PHE A 75 9.61 10.03 9.27
C PHE A 75 9.24 10.64 7.91
N CYS A 76 9.20 11.98 7.86
CA CYS A 76 8.99 12.73 6.63
C CYS A 76 9.95 13.93 6.62
N ARG A 77 10.91 13.93 5.68
CA ARG A 77 11.86 15.02 5.52
C ARG A 77 11.35 16.10 4.55
N ASP A 78 10.62 15.69 3.52
CA ASP A 78 10.08 16.56 2.49
C ASP A 78 8.57 16.39 2.41
N ARG A 79 7.86 17.44 2.87
CA ARG A 79 6.39 17.46 2.84
C ARG A 79 5.85 17.52 1.42
N ARG A 80 6.53 18.19 0.48
CA ARG A 80 6.10 18.27 -0.92
C ARG A 80 6.17 16.90 -1.61
N ALA A 81 7.18 16.10 -1.28
CA ALA A 81 7.27 14.72 -1.78
C ALA A 81 6.10 13.87 -1.27
N TYR A 82 5.69 14.05 -0.01
CA TYR A 82 4.51 13.38 0.54
C TYR A 82 3.21 13.85 -0.15
N ASP A 83 3.02 15.16 -0.33
CA ASP A 83 1.84 15.70 -1.00
C ASP A 83 1.75 15.19 -2.44
N GLY A 84 2.88 15.13 -3.16
CA GLY A 84 2.96 14.54 -4.50
C GLY A 84 2.58 13.06 -4.54
N LEU A 85 2.94 12.28 -3.51
CA LEU A 85 2.53 10.89 -3.39
C LEU A 85 1.00 10.76 -3.21
N VAL A 86 0.40 11.63 -2.38
CA VAL A 86 -1.05 11.67 -2.16
C VAL A 86 -1.76 12.09 -3.45
N SER A 87 -1.29 13.13 -4.14
CA SER A 87 -1.84 13.56 -5.43
C SER A 87 -1.80 12.44 -6.46
N ARG A 88 -0.68 11.72 -6.58
CA ARG A 88 -0.58 10.56 -7.46
C ARG A 88 -1.58 9.47 -7.09
N LEU A 89 -1.70 9.12 -5.81
CA LEU A 89 -2.67 8.12 -5.38
C LEU A 89 -4.10 8.49 -5.79
N LEU A 90 -4.47 9.77 -5.66
CA LEU A 90 -5.78 10.27 -6.06
C LEU A 90 -5.98 10.13 -7.58
N VAL A 91 -5.02 10.59 -8.39
CA VAL A 91 -5.09 10.48 -9.86
C VAL A 91 -5.16 9.01 -10.29
N ASP A 92 -4.22 8.17 -9.82
CA ASP A 92 -4.18 6.76 -10.19
C ASP A 92 -5.47 6.05 -9.72
N THR A 93 -6.05 6.43 -8.58
CA THR A 93 -7.34 5.88 -8.12
C THR A 93 -8.49 6.18 -9.07
N GLU A 94 -8.57 7.41 -9.60
CA GLU A 94 -9.65 7.80 -10.50
C GLU A 94 -9.60 7.01 -11.81
N ASP A 95 -8.39 6.74 -12.32
CA ASP A 95 -8.20 5.86 -13.48
C ASP A 95 -8.68 4.41 -13.21
N PHE A 96 -8.60 3.94 -11.97
CA PHE A 96 -9.16 2.63 -11.57
C PHE A 96 -10.68 2.65 -11.34
N LEU A 97 -11.31 3.81 -11.15
CA LEU A 97 -12.74 3.95 -10.83
C LEU A 97 -13.61 4.30 -12.04
N LEU A 98 -13.03 4.79 -13.13
CA LEU A 98 -13.74 5.03 -14.38
C LEU A 98 -13.70 3.75 -15.23
N PRO A 99 -14.77 2.93 -15.29
CA PRO A 99 -14.90 2.00 -16.39
C PRO A 99 -14.87 2.83 -17.68
N HIS A 100 -13.96 2.48 -18.59
CA HIS A 100 -14.00 2.94 -19.96
C HIS A 100 -15.46 2.85 -20.47
N PRO A 101 -16.07 3.92 -21.00
CA PRO A 101 -17.40 3.79 -21.59
C PRO A 101 -17.26 2.76 -22.71
N ALA A 102 -18.01 1.65 -22.59
CA ALA A 102 -18.13 0.68 -23.67
C ALA A 102 -18.51 1.47 -24.93
N ASN A 103 -17.59 1.54 -25.88
CA ASN A 103 -17.80 2.25 -27.14
C ASN A 103 -19.11 1.77 -27.76
N GLY A 104 -20.06 2.70 -27.84
CA GLY A 104 -21.27 2.54 -28.60
C GLY A 104 -20.91 2.37 -30.07
N HIS A 105 -21.19 1.20 -30.61
CA HIS A 105 -21.60 1.12 -32.00
C HIS A 105 -23.11 1.32 -32.03
N ALA A 106 -23.49 2.56 -32.36
CA ALA A 106 -24.80 2.87 -32.86
C ALA A 106 -25.04 2.01 -34.11
N ALA A 107 -25.92 1.02 -33.99
CA ALA A 107 -26.58 0.43 -35.14
C ALA A 107 -27.62 1.46 -35.62
N LEU A 108 -27.23 2.24 -36.63
CA LEU A 108 -28.15 2.85 -37.57
C LEU A 108 -28.51 1.79 -38.63
N CYS A 109 -29.78 1.86 -39.06
CA CYS A 109 -30.48 1.08 -40.09
C CYS A 109 -31.24 -0.15 -39.57
#